data_AF-A0A939KUR3-F1
#
_entry.id   AF-A0A939KUR3-F1
#
_cell.length_a   1.000
_cell.length_b   1.000
_cell.length_c   1.000
_cell.angle_alpha   90.00
_cell.angle_beta   90.00
_cell.angle_gamma   90.00
#
_symmetry.space_group_name_H-M   'P 1'
#
loop_
_entity.id
_entity.type
_entity.pdbx_description
1 polymer ?
#
loop_
_entity_poly.entity_id
_entity_poly.type
_entity_poly.pdbx_seq_one_letter_code
_entity_poly.pdbx_strand_id
1 'polypeptide(L)' 'MKINANDYQALKALYNSTSGNNWKNKTGWEDWDFNSETPPSADVVGGWHGVVRFVPA' A
#
# COMPACT_ATOMS: atom_id res chain seq x y z
N MET A 1 -14.19 3.19 1.13
CA MET A 1 -14.12 2.03 0.19
C MET A 1 -12.84 1.24 0.49
N LYS A 2 -12.87 -0.09 0.50
CA LYS A 2 -11.67 -0.93 0.72
C LYS A 2 -10.93 -1.16 -0.59
N ILE A 3 -9.62 -1.33 -0.54
CA ILE A 3 -8.83 -1.73 -1.72
C ILE A 3 -9.13 -3.20 -2.02
N ASN A 4 -8.96 -3.63 -3.26
CA ASN A 4 -9.16 -5.04 -3.60
C ASN A 4 -8.09 -5.92 -2.90
N ALA A 5 -8.44 -7.14 -2.51
CA ALA A 5 -7.53 -7.99 -1.74
C ALA A 5 -6.24 -8.37 -2.51
N ASN A 6 -6.33 -8.52 -3.83
CA ASN A 6 -5.20 -8.89 -4.69
C ASN A 6 -4.19 -7.74 -4.82
N ASP A 7 -4.65 -6.49 -4.94
CA ASP A 7 -3.82 -5.28 -4.92
C ASP A 7 -3.09 -5.21 -3.58
N TYR A 8 -3.79 -5.46 -2.47
CA TYR A 8 -3.14 -5.44 -1.16
C TYR A 8 -2.04 -6.49 -1.04
N GLN A 9 -2.30 -7.72 -1.52
CA GLN A 9 -1.29 -8.77 -1.57
C GLN A 9 -0.10 -8.39 -2.47
N ALA A 10 -0.35 -7.77 -3.63
CA ALA A 10 0.70 -7.31 -4.53
C ALA A 10 1.54 -6.19 -3.90
N LEU A 11 0.92 -5.21 -3.24
CA LEU A 11 1.62 -4.14 -2.52
C LEU A 11 2.47 -4.70 -1.37
N LYS A 12 1.92 -5.65 -0.60
CA LYS A 12 2.66 -6.34 0.47
C LYS A 12 3.85 -7.13 -0.08
N ALA A 13 3.68 -7.83 -1.20
CA ALA A 13 4.77 -8.55 -1.87
C ALA A 13 5.87 -7.60 -2.38
N LEU A 14 5.49 -6.46 -2.95
CA LEU A 14 6.43 -5.41 -3.37
C LEU A 14 7.23 -4.88 -2.18
N TYR A 15 6.55 -4.52 -1.10
CA TYR A 15 7.17 -4.00 0.12
C TYR A 15 8.17 -5.01 0.70
N ASN A 16 7.78 -6.28 0.83
CA ASN A 16 8.64 -7.31 1.42
C ASN A 16 9.82 -7.69 0.51
N SER A 17 9.62 -7.83 -0.80
CA SER A 17 10.66 -8.29 -1.74
C SER A 17 11.78 -7.27 -1.97
N THR A 18 11.53 -5.99 -1.70
CA THR A 18 12.47 -4.89 -1.98
C THR A 18 12.96 -4.20 -0.71
N SER A 19 12.78 -4.83 0.44
CA SER A 19 13.12 -4.27 1.76
C SER A 19 12.47 -2.90 2.00
N GLY A 20 11.14 -2.83 1.96
CA GLY A 20 10.36 -1.60 2.05
C GLY A 20 10.71 -0.69 3.23
N ASN A 21 11.11 -1.27 4.36
CA ASN A 21 11.61 -0.52 5.52
C ASN A 21 12.80 0.40 5.16
N ASN A 22 13.64 0.00 4.19
CA ASN A 22 14.85 0.70 3.75
C ASN A 22 14.61 1.68 2.59
N TRP A 23 13.37 1.82 2.11
CA TRP A 23 13.07 2.79 1.06
C TRP A 23 13.33 4.22 1.57
N LYS A 24 13.82 5.08 0.65
CA LYS A 24 14.03 6.52 0.92
C LYS A 24 12.70 7.27 0.97
N ASN A 25 11.79 6.94 0.06
CA ASN A 25 10.46 7.54 -0.03
C ASN A 25 9.43 6.45 0.26
N LYS A 26 8.93 6.43 1.50
CA LYS A 26 7.99 5.42 2.01
C LYS A 26 6.85 6.04 2.83
N THR A 27 6.55 7.31 2.57
CA THR A 27 5.40 8.00 3.15
C THR A 27 4.13 7.16 2.98
N GLY A 28 3.43 6.90 4.09
CA GLY A 28 2.25 6.06 4.18
C GLY A 28 2.52 4.55 4.20
N TRP A 29 3.58 4.08 3.55
CA TRP A 29 4.01 2.67 3.60
C TRP A 29 4.54 2.30 4.99
N GLU A 30 5.32 3.20 5.60
CA GLU A 30 5.93 3.01 6.92
C GLU A 30 4.95 3.03 8.09
N ASP A 31 3.77 3.63 7.86
CA ASP A 31 2.71 3.75 8.86
C ASP A 31 1.75 2.56 8.85
N TRP A 32 1.85 1.68 7.84
CA TRP A 32 0.93 0.57 7.65
C TRP A 32 1.46 -0.74 8.26
N ASP A 33 0.61 -1.42 9.02
CA ASP A 33 0.91 -2.76 9.51
C ASP A 33 0.63 -3.82 8.43
N PHE A 34 1.71 -4.24 7.75
CA PHE A 34 1.64 -5.32 6.76
C PHE A 34 1.34 -6.71 7.35
N ASN A 35 1.33 -6.88 8.67
CA ASN A 35 0.86 -8.12 9.31
C ASN A 35 -0.66 -8.15 9.48
N SER A 36 -1.35 -7.02 9.31
CA SER A 36 -2.80 -6.95 9.36
C SER A 36 -3.45 -7.83 8.28
N GLU A 37 -4.36 -8.71 8.71
CA GLU A 37 -5.22 -9.53 7.83
C GLU A 37 -6.25 -8.66 7.09
N THR A 38 -6.57 -7.48 7.62
CA THR A 38 -7.58 -6.60 7.05
C THR A 38 -6.90 -5.52 6.18
N PRO A 39 -7.20 -5.48 4.86
CA PRO A 39 -6.62 -4.46 3.98
C PRO A 39 -6.99 -3.02 4.39
N PRO A 40 -6.12 -2.04 4.08
CA PRO A 40 -6.43 -0.62 4.25
C PRO A 40 -7.62 -0.18 3.38
N SER A 41 -8.14 1.02 3.64
CA SER A 41 -9.07 1.66 2.70
C SER A 41 -8.32 2.20 1.49
N ALA A 42 -9.04 2.40 0.38
CA ALA A 42 -8.45 2.95 -0.84
C ALA A 42 -7.93 4.38 -0.65
N ASP A 43 -8.54 5.12 0.29
CA ASP A 43 -8.14 6.49 0.62
C ASP A 43 -6.81 6.53 1.39
N VAL A 44 -6.56 5.54 2.26
CA VAL A 44 -5.27 5.37 2.94
C VAL A 44 -4.17 5.05 1.93
N VAL A 45 -4.41 4.07 1.05
CA VAL A 45 -3.44 3.65 0.03
C VAL A 45 -3.19 4.73 -1.01
N GLY A 46 -4.20 5.56 -1.33
CA GLY A 46 -4.04 6.71 -2.23
C GLY A 46 -3.12 7.81 -1.68
N GLY A 47 -2.81 7.80 -0.37
CA GLY A 47 -1.82 8.69 0.23
C GLY A 47 -0.39 8.14 0.21
N TRP A 48 -0.19 6.89 -0.22
CA TRP A 48 1.13 6.27 -0.21
C TRP A 48 2.00 6.82 -1.35
N HIS A 49 3.27 7.06 -1.05
CA HIS A 49 4.20 7.54 -2.06
C HIS A 49 4.28 6.55 -3.25
N GLY A 50 4.01 7.05 -4.45
CA GLY A 50 4.07 6.28 -5.70
C GLY A 50 2.82 5.44 -6.02
N VAL A 51 1.80 5.44 -5.17
CA VAL A 51 0.53 4.76 -5.46
C VAL A 51 -0.47 5.77 -5.99
N VAL A 52 -1.04 5.48 -7.17
CA VAL A 52 -2.09 6.29 -7.77
C VAL A 52 -3.39 5.50 -7.83
N ARG A 53 -4.44 6.07 -7.25
CA ARG A 53 -5.80 5.59 -7.44
C ARG A 53 -6.26 6.06 -8.82
N PHE A 54 -6.53 5.11 -9.71
CA PHE A 54 -7.23 5.44 -10.96
C PHE A 54 -8.70 5.71 -10.64
N VAL A 55 -9.14 6.94 -10.87
CA VAL A 55 -10.56 7.32 -10.83
C VAL A 55 -10.96 7.60 -12.27
N PRO A 56 -11.61 6.65 -12.98
CA PRO A 56 -12.08 6.90 -14.33
C PRO A 56 -13.04 8.09 -14.35
N ALA A 57 -12.89 8.93 -15.38
CA ALA A 57 -13.77 10.07 -15.66
C ALA A 57 -15.16 9.63 -16.16
#